data_AF-A0A7L4RKY4-F1
#
_entry.id   AF-A0A7L4RKY4-F1
#
_cell.length_a   1.000
_cell.length_b   1.000
_cell.length_c   1.000
_cell.angle_alpha   90.00
_cell.angle_beta   90.00
_cell.angle_gamma   90.00
#
_symmetry.space_group_name_H-M   'P 1'
#
loop_
_entity.id
_entity.type
_entity.pdbx_description
1 polymer ?
#
loop_
_entity_poly.entity_id
_entity_poly.type
_entity_poly.pdbx_seq_one_letter_code
_entity_poly.pdbx_strand_id
1 'polypeptide(L)'
;MKWVLAFVLVALSGLASAWYNQATPAMLDARYDLAACNVDFGKEFLSMREECGIEENVTVFDSSDYVDTLDGDLADLREAADDADEPEFGAASFKLGLDSLALIGAIVGDAFRNKTLGFFACVDENDEPLKSMRDECVAAALDKEKVAAKEYVNNELEKGNEEIEDLQDLGADTSGMEQNIEYGEELVDDADAVYDTHDTKEIEKLHLRHSRLMLLFRAEQMKAVIDYARPIIEEGNNGNREEILERGDELEEDIDDLLEECEYSAGVENNAEYSRQNLGCWTDGLVIANDFNSIRALILEGMFE
;
A
#
# COMPACT_ATOMS: atom_id res chain seq x y z
N MET A 1 39.46 4.42 9.10
CA MET A 1 38.72 3.14 9.11
C MET A 1 37.30 3.34 9.61
N LYS A 2 37.07 3.91 10.82
CA LYS A 2 35.72 4.28 11.30
C LYS A 2 34.92 5.19 10.34
N TRP A 3 35.57 6.21 9.79
CA TRP A 3 35.02 7.11 8.75
C TRP A 3 34.57 6.43 7.45
N VAL A 4 35.18 5.30 7.09
CA VAL A 4 34.84 4.57 5.86
C VAL A 4 33.63 3.66 6.09
N LEU A 5 33.44 3.15 7.31
CA LEU A 5 32.25 2.37 7.69
C LEU A 5 31.00 3.26 7.80
N ALA A 6 31.09 4.41 8.47
CA ALA A 6 29.98 5.38 8.50
C ALA A 6 29.59 5.87 7.10
N PHE A 7 30.58 6.05 6.21
CA PHE A 7 30.38 6.37 4.80
C PHE A 7 29.62 5.27 4.04
N VAL A 8 29.95 3.99 4.27
CA VAL A 8 29.25 2.87 3.62
C VAL A 8 27.80 2.81 4.09
N LEU A 9 27.50 3.04 5.37
CA LEU A 9 26.12 3.00 5.86
C LEU A 9 25.26 4.14 5.36
N VAL A 10 25.74 5.38 5.49
CA VAL A 10 25.00 6.53 5.00
C VAL A 10 24.82 6.41 3.48
N ALA A 11 25.81 5.87 2.75
CA ALA A 11 25.67 5.59 1.32
C ALA A 11 24.68 4.45 1.00
N LEU A 12 24.54 3.43 1.85
CA LEU A 12 23.62 2.30 1.65
C LEU A 12 22.16 2.64 2.08
N SER A 13 21.96 3.45 3.13
CA SER A 13 20.63 3.83 3.62
C SER A 13 19.92 4.84 2.73
N GLY A 14 20.65 5.77 2.10
CA GLY A 14 20.05 6.76 1.19
C GLY A 14 19.67 6.24 -0.21
N LEU A 15 19.52 4.93 -0.38
CA LEU A 15 18.97 4.27 -1.58
C LEU A 15 17.67 3.50 -1.30
N ALA A 16 17.15 3.54 -0.06
CA ALA A 16 16.15 2.60 0.44
C ALA A 16 14.68 2.87 0.04
N SER A 17 14.38 3.87 -0.78
CA SER A 17 12.98 4.16 -1.17
C SER A 17 12.41 3.20 -2.21
N ALA A 18 13.27 2.50 -2.96
CA ALA A 18 12.89 1.57 -4.01
C ALA A 18 13.62 0.24 -3.79
N TRP A 19 13.06 -0.62 -2.95
CA TRP A 19 13.51 -1.99 -2.88
C TRP A 19 12.44 -2.89 -3.48
N TYR A 20 12.87 -3.62 -4.51
CA TYR A 20 12.05 -4.56 -5.23
C TYR A 20 11.68 -5.74 -4.32
N ASN A 21 10.43 -5.82 -3.90
CA ASN A 21 9.88 -7.00 -3.26
C ASN A 21 9.55 -8.05 -4.34
N GLN A 22 10.10 -9.26 -4.21
CA GLN A 22 9.92 -10.32 -5.21
C GLN A 22 8.46 -10.80 -5.31
N ALA A 23 7.65 -10.56 -4.28
CA ALA A 23 6.23 -10.89 -4.26
C ALA A 23 5.35 -9.80 -4.89
N THR A 24 5.90 -8.62 -5.24
CA THR A 24 5.14 -7.54 -5.87
C THR A 24 4.33 -8.04 -7.07
N PRO A 25 4.90 -8.73 -8.07
CA PRO A 25 4.12 -9.18 -9.23
C PRO A 25 2.95 -10.11 -8.86
N ALA A 26 3.12 -10.97 -7.86
CA ALA A 26 2.06 -11.87 -7.41
C ALA A 26 0.93 -11.10 -6.72
N MET A 27 1.25 -10.05 -5.95
CA MET A 27 0.27 -9.14 -5.35
C MET A 27 -0.50 -8.36 -6.42
N LEU A 28 0.20 -7.86 -7.44
CA LEU A 28 -0.40 -7.15 -8.57
C LEU A 28 -1.38 -8.04 -9.34
N ASP A 29 -0.97 -9.26 -9.66
CA ASP A 29 -1.78 -10.23 -10.40
C ASP A 29 -3.02 -10.68 -9.60
N ALA A 30 -2.92 -10.84 -8.28
CA ALA A 30 -4.07 -11.15 -7.43
C ALA A 30 -5.07 -9.99 -7.34
N ARG A 31 -4.58 -8.74 -7.27
CA ARG A 31 -5.42 -7.53 -7.27
C ARG A 31 -6.12 -7.32 -8.61
N TYR A 32 -5.43 -7.62 -9.71
CA TYR A 32 -6.04 -7.68 -11.03
C TYR A 32 -7.17 -8.71 -11.08
N ASP A 33 -6.94 -9.95 -10.62
CA ASP A 33 -7.97 -11.01 -10.63
C ASP A 33 -9.22 -10.57 -9.85
N LEU A 34 -9.05 -9.95 -8.69
CA LEU A 34 -10.16 -9.43 -7.88
C LEU A 34 -10.94 -8.33 -8.63
N ALA A 35 -10.25 -7.41 -9.29
CA ALA A 35 -10.89 -6.37 -10.10
C ALA A 35 -11.64 -6.97 -11.29
N ALA A 36 -11.02 -7.92 -12.00
CA ALA A 36 -11.61 -8.62 -13.13
C ALA A 36 -12.91 -9.36 -12.74
N CYS A 37 -12.92 -10.11 -11.62
CA CYS A 37 -14.12 -10.78 -11.12
C CYS A 37 -15.30 -9.79 -10.93
N ASN A 38 -15.03 -8.60 -10.39
CA ASN A 38 -16.07 -7.59 -10.14
C ASN A 38 -16.54 -6.91 -11.43
N VAL A 39 -15.62 -6.64 -12.36
CA VAL A 39 -15.93 -6.07 -13.67
C VAL A 39 -16.77 -7.05 -14.49
N ASP A 40 -16.38 -8.32 -14.55
CA ASP A 40 -17.11 -9.37 -15.29
C ASP A 40 -18.52 -9.58 -14.72
N PHE A 41 -18.65 -9.67 -13.39
CA PHE A 41 -19.97 -9.68 -12.75
C PHE A 41 -20.80 -8.44 -13.12
N GLY A 42 -20.19 -7.25 -13.10
CA GLY A 42 -20.86 -6.01 -13.48
C GLY A 42 -21.40 -6.06 -14.91
N LYS A 43 -20.61 -6.56 -15.87
CA LYS A 43 -21.01 -6.74 -17.27
C LYS A 43 -22.14 -7.74 -17.42
N GLU A 44 -22.02 -8.92 -16.82
CA GLU A 44 -23.05 -9.97 -16.90
C GLU A 44 -24.36 -9.49 -16.27
N PHE A 45 -24.28 -8.80 -15.13
CA PHE A 45 -25.43 -8.21 -14.46
C PHE A 45 -26.11 -7.13 -15.31
N LEU A 46 -25.34 -6.26 -15.97
CA LEU A 46 -25.86 -5.25 -16.88
C LEU A 46 -26.55 -5.88 -18.10
N SER A 47 -25.90 -6.86 -18.74
CA SER A 47 -26.48 -7.59 -19.88
C SER A 47 -27.78 -8.29 -19.50
N MET A 48 -27.82 -8.95 -18.33
CA MET A 48 -29.03 -9.59 -17.82
C MET A 48 -30.16 -8.56 -17.56
N ARG A 49 -29.82 -7.38 -17.02
CA ARG A 49 -30.80 -6.29 -16.84
C ARG A 49 -31.32 -5.77 -18.19
N GLU A 50 -30.49 -5.71 -19.22
CA GLU A 50 -30.92 -5.35 -20.57
C GLU A 50 -31.90 -6.37 -21.15
N GLU A 51 -31.61 -7.66 -21.01
CA GLU A 51 -32.50 -8.75 -21.44
C GLU A 51 -33.86 -8.71 -20.72
N CYS A 52 -33.85 -8.59 -19.39
CA CYS A 52 -35.07 -8.41 -18.61
C CYS A 52 -35.84 -7.13 -19.00
N GLY A 53 -35.13 -6.06 -19.36
CA GLY A 53 -35.71 -4.82 -19.86
C GLY A 53 -36.46 -5.00 -21.18
N ILE A 54 -35.89 -5.79 -22.09
CA ILE A 54 -36.51 -6.14 -23.37
C ILE A 54 -37.75 -7.02 -23.14
N GLU A 55 -37.65 -8.04 -22.28
CA GLU A 55 -38.76 -8.96 -21.98
C GLU A 55 -39.97 -8.23 -21.38
N GLU A 56 -39.69 -7.32 -20.45
CA GLU A 56 -40.71 -6.58 -19.70
C GLU A 56 -41.10 -5.25 -20.35
N ASN A 57 -40.55 -4.96 -21.54
CA ASN A 57 -40.81 -3.75 -22.32
C ASN A 57 -40.59 -2.46 -21.50
N VAL A 58 -39.47 -2.41 -20.77
CA VAL A 58 -39.02 -1.26 -19.99
C VAL A 58 -37.67 -0.76 -20.51
N THR A 59 -37.51 0.57 -20.56
CA THR A 59 -36.22 1.16 -20.93
C THR A 59 -35.23 1.00 -19.79
N VAL A 60 -34.03 0.51 -20.09
CA VAL A 60 -32.91 0.34 -19.17
C VAL A 60 -31.81 1.37 -19.49
N PHE A 61 -30.99 1.68 -18.49
CA PHE A 61 -29.85 2.58 -18.68
C PHE A 61 -28.83 1.92 -19.62
N ASP A 62 -28.40 2.65 -20.64
CA ASP A 62 -27.34 2.22 -21.55
C ASP A 62 -25.99 2.39 -20.87
N SER A 63 -25.32 1.26 -20.61
CA SER A 63 -24.03 1.21 -19.92
C SER A 63 -22.85 0.93 -20.84
N SER A 64 -23.03 0.86 -22.17
CA SER A 64 -21.97 0.43 -23.10
C SER A 64 -20.69 1.25 -22.98
N ASP A 65 -20.81 2.58 -22.91
CA ASP A 65 -19.67 3.50 -22.83
C ASP A 65 -18.89 3.34 -21.50
N TYR A 66 -19.58 2.95 -20.42
CA TYR A 66 -18.94 2.70 -19.12
C TYR A 66 -18.22 1.36 -19.09
N VAL A 67 -18.78 0.34 -19.74
CA VAL A 67 -18.16 -0.98 -19.89
C VAL A 67 -16.85 -0.85 -20.68
N ASP A 68 -16.85 -0.10 -21.78
CA ASP A 68 -15.65 0.17 -22.58
C ASP A 68 -14.56 0.90 -21.77
N THR A 69 -14.94 1.80 -20.86
CA THR A 69 -14.01 2.51 -19.97
C THR A 69 -13.37 1.54 -18.97
N LEU A 70 -14.18 0.70 -18.31
CA LEU A 70 -13.67 -0.31 -17.38
C LEU A 70 -12.74 -1.33 -18.04
N ASP A 71 -13.01 -1.71 -19.30
CA ASP A 71 -12.12 -2.58 -20.07
C ASP A 71 -10.78 -1.91 -20.38
N GLY A 72 -10.78 -0.61 -20.68
CA GLY A 72 -9.57 0.19 -20.82
C GLY A 72 -8.76 0.22 -19.52
N ASP A 73 -9.41 0.53 -18.39
CA ASP A 73 -8.71 0.62 -17.10
C ASP A 73 -8.20 -0.73 -16.61
N LEU A 74 -8.91 -1.83 -16.89
CA LEU A 74 -8.47 -3.19 -16.60
C LEU A 74 -7.24 -3.57 -17.45
N ALA A 75 -7.19 -3.15 -18.72
CA ALA A 75 -6.04 -3.34 -19.59
C ALA A 75 -4.82 -2.53 -19.11
N ASP A 76 -5.01 -1.27 -18.72
CA ASP A 76 -3.97 -0.43 -18.12
C ASP A 76 -3.40 -1.08 -16.84
N LEU A 77 -4.27 -1.65 -15.99
CA LEU A 77 -3.83 -2.36 -14.78
C LEU A 77 -3.04 -3.63 -15.12
N ARG A 78 -3.45 -4.37 -16.16
CA ARG A 78 -2.72 -5.56 -16.61
C ARG A 78 -1.33 -5.18 -17.13
N GLU A 79 -1.23 -4.12 -17.91
CA GLU A 79 0.05 -3.60 -18.43
C GLU A 79 0.97 -3.19 -17.26
N ALA A 80 0.45 -2.45 -16.28
CA ALA A 80 1.20 -2.10 -15.07
C ALA A 80 1.63 -3.33 -14.24
N ALA A 81 0.78 -4.35 -14.15
CA ALA A 81 1.10 -5.61 -13.46
C ALA A 81 2.21 -6.41 -14.18
N ASP A 82 2.20 -6.42 -15.51
CA ASP A 82 3.18 -7.14 -16.32
C ASP A 82 4.54 -6.40 -16.37
N ASP A 83 4.56 -5.06 -16.28
CA ASP A 83 5.78 -4.24 -16.29
C ASP A 83 6.38 -3.94 -14.90
N ALA A 84 5.65 -4.25 -13.81
CA ALA A 84 6.08 -4.11 -12.41
C ALA A 84 6.55 -2.70 -12.00
N ASP A 85 6.00 -1.63 -12.61
CA ASP A 85 6.32 -0.25 -12.25
C ASP A 85 5.44 0.23 -11.06
N GLU A 86 6.04 0.25 -9.86
CA GLU A 86 5.38 0.51 -8.56
C GLU A 86 4.55 1.82 -8.49
N PRO A 87 4.98 2.98 -9.07
CA PRO A 87 4.21 4.23 -9.02
C PRO A 87 2.95 4.21 -9.89
N GLU A 88 2.98 3.48 -11.01
CA GLU A 88 1.87 3.41 -11.96
C GLU A 88 0.74 2.52 -11.41
N PHE A 89 1.06 1.49 -10.63
CA PHE A 89 0.09 0.63 -9.97
C PHE A 89 -0.78 1.35 -8.94
N GLY A 90 -0.18 2.20 -8.08
CA GLY A 90 -0.93 2.96 -7.09
C GLY A 90 -1.95 3.90 -7.75
N ALA A 91 -1.58 4.51 -8.87
CA ALA A 91 -2.46 5.36 -9.66
C ALA A 91 -3.54 4.56 -10.42
N ALA A 92 -3.18 3.43 -11.04
CA ALA A 92 -4.10 2.56 -11.78
C ALA A 92 -5.15 1.91 -10.87
N SER A 93 -4.75 1.41 -9.69
CA SER A 93 -5.64 0.81 -8.70
C SER A 93 -6.65 1.82 -8.14
N PHE A 94 -6.20 3.05 -7.88
CA PHE A 94 -7.07 4.14 -7.42
C PHE A 94 -8.09 4.54 -8.49
N LYS A 95 -7.67 4.61 -9.75
CA LYS A 95 -8.53 4.92 -10.90
C LYS A 95 -9.62 3.84 -11.10
N LEU A 96 -9.24 2.56 -11.14
CA LEU A 96 -10.17 1.42 -11.20
C LEU A 96 -11.20 1.42 -10.06
N GLY A 97 -10.76 1.74 -8.84
CA GLY A 97 -11.65 1.87 -7.68
C GLY A 97 -12.66 3.01 -7.86
N LEU A 98 -12.23 4.17 -8.35
CA LEU A 98 -13.11 5.31 -8.62
C LEU A 98 -14.11 5.04 -9.74
N ASP A 99 -13.66 4.43 -10.84
CA ASP A 99 -14.51 4.17 -12.01
C ASP A 99 -15.52 3.05 -11.73
N SER A 100 -15.14 2.04 -10.93
CA SER A 100 -16.07 1.02 -10.40
C SER A 100 -17.16 1.63 -9.51
N LEU A 101 -16.80 2.57 -8.62
CA LEU A 101 -17.76 3.28 -7.76
C LEU A 101 -18.72 4.17 -8.57
N ALA A 102 -18.24 4.81 -9.64
CA ALA A 102 -19.08 5.61 -10.53
C ALA A 102 -20.12 4.75 -11.26
N LEU A 103 -19.72 3.57 -11.75
CA LEU A 103 -20.63 2.61 -12.37
C LEU A 103 -21.70 2.12 -11.38
N ILE A 104 -21.30 1.71 -10.16
CA ILE A 104 -22.23 1.28 -9.11
C ILE A 104 -23.25 2.39 -8.79
N GLY A 105 -22.79 3.64 -8.69
CA GLY A 105 -23.67 4.79 -8.48
C GLY A 105 -24.70 5.00 -9.60
N ALA A 106 -24.29 4.84 -10.87
CA ALA A 106 -25.18 4.94 -12.02
C ALA A 106 -26.23 3.80 -12.07
N ILE A 107 -25.81 2.56 -11.77
CA ILE A 107 -26.68 1.38 -11.70
C ILE A 107 -27.74 1.55 -10.61
N VAL A 108 -27.33 1.95 -9.40
CA VAL A 108 -28.23 2.22 -8.27
C VAL A 108 -29.22 3.33 -8.63
N GLY A 109 -28.76 4.40 -9.30
CA GLY A 109 -29.61 5.50 -9.76
C GLY A 109 -30.70 5.09 -10.77
N ASP A 110 -30.44 4.11 -11.64
CA ASP A 110 -31.42 3.58 -12.60
C ASP A 110 -32.37 2.54 -11.99
N ALA A 111 -31.90 1.72 -11.05
CA ALA A 111 -32.71 0.70 -10.37
C ALA A 111 -33.93 1.30 -9.64
N PHE A 112 -33.86 2.56 -9.21
CA PHE A 112 -34.96 3.27 -8.56
C PHE A 112 -35.91 4.04 -9.51
N ARG A 113 -35.72 4.00 -10.83
CA ARG A 113 -36.57 4.72 -11.80
C ARG A 113 -37.62 3.83 -12.47
N ASN A 114 -38.88 3.95 -12.02
CA ASN A 114 -40.10 3.61 -12.78
C ASN A 114 -40.05 2.29 -13.59
N LYS A 115 -39.58 1.19 -12.97
CA LYS A 115 -39.61 -0.16 -13.58
C LYS A 115 -40.84 -0.94 -13.12
N THR A 116 -41.18 -2.01 -13.86
CA THR A 116 -42.31 -2.91 -13.53
C THR A 116 -41.92 -3.93 -12.47
N LEU A 117 -42.90 -4.50 -11.76
CA LEU A 117 -42.65 -5.63 -10.84
C LEU A 117 -42.12 -6.87 -11.57
N GLY A 118 -42.51 -7.08 -12.83
CA GLY A 118 -42.00 -8.17 -13.67
C GLY A 118 -40.52 -8.00 -13.99
N PHE A 119 -40.06 -6.76 -14.27
CA PHE A 119 -38.63 -6.46 -14.43
C PHE A 119 -37.82 -6.81 -13.19
N PHE A 120 -38.30 -6.43 -11.99
CA PHE A 120 -37.60 -6.77 -10.75
C PHE A 120 -37.59 -8.28 -10.48
N ALA A 121 -38.68 -8.99 -10.77
CA ALA A 121 -38.75 -10.45 -10.61
C ALA A 121 -37.81 -11.18 -11.59
N CYS A 122 -37.71 -10.72 -12.84
CA CYS A 122 -36.75 -11.26 -13.82
C CYS A 122 -35.31 -11.05 -13.36
N VAL A 123 -34.98 -9.87 -12.83
CA VAL A 123 -33.64 -9.59 -12.29
C VAL A 123 -33.34 -10.47 -11.07
N ASP A 124 -34.28 -10.60 -10.13
CA ASP A 124 -34.13 -11.41 -8.90
C ASP A 124 -34.01 -12.92 -9.19
N GLU A 125 -34.67 -13.42 -10.23
CA GLU A 125 -34.56 -14.83 -10.64
C GLU A 125 -33.19 -15.16 -11.26
N ASN A 126 -32.58 -14.19 -11.94
CA ASN A 126 -31.34 -14.38 -12.70
C ASN A 126 -30.09 -13.83 -12.01
N ASP A 127 -30.23 -13.07 -10.91
CA ASP A 127 -29.07 -12.48 -10.23
C ASP A 127 -28.36 -13.45 -9.28
N GLU A 128 -29.06 -14.44 -8.72
CA GLU A 128 -28.49 -15.37 -7.75
C GLU A 128 -27.38 -16.26 -8.35
N PRO A 129 -27.53 -16.83 -9.57
CA PRO A 129 -26.43 -17.53 -10.23
C PRO A 129 -25.21 -16.62 -10.50
N LEU A 130 -25.44 -15.36 -10.89
CA LEU A 130 -24.37 -14.39 -11.15
C LEU A 130 -23.61 -14.01 -9.87
N LYS A 131 -24.34 -13.81 -8.77
CA LYS A 131 -23.74 -13.58 -7.44
C LYS A 131 -22.90 -14.78 -7.02
N SER A 132 -23.39 -16.01 -7.20
CA SER A 132 -22.63 -17.23 -6.88
C SER A 132 -21.33 -17.33 -7.67
N MET A 133 -21.37 -17.05 -8.99
CA MET A 133 -20.19 -17.06 -9.84
C MET A 133 -19.17 -15.98 -9.42
N ARG A 134 -19.64 -14.77 -9.12
CA ARG A 134 -18.81 -13.69 -8.58
C ARG A 134 -18.15 -14.11 -7.28
N ASP A 135 -18.92 -14.65 -6.33
CA ASP A 135 -18.43 -15.00 -5.00
C ASP A 135 -17.38 -16.10 -5.05
N GLU A 136 -17.53 -17.09 -5.94
CA GLU A 136 -16.51 -18.11 -6.21
C GLU A 136 -15.24 -17.50 -6.81
N CYS A 137 -15.38 -16.57 -7.77
CA CYS A 137 -14.26 -15.87 -8.39
C CYS A 137 -13.50 -15.01 -7.38
N VAL A 138 -14.22 -14.20 -6.60
CA VAL A 138 -13.67 -13.32 -5.55
C VAL A 138 -12.97 -14.14 -4.48
N ALA A 139 -13.57 -15.25 -4.02
CA ALA A 139 -12.92 -16.12 -3.03
C ALA A 139 -11.59 -16.68 -3.55
N ALA A 140 -11.54 -17.14 -4.81
CA ALA A 140 -10.31 -17.62 -5.43
C ALA A 140 -9.25 -16.53 -5.57
N ALA A 141 -9.65 -15.30 -5.96
CA ALA A 141 -8.75 -14.16 -6.06
C ALA A 141 -8.20 -13.74 -4.69
N LEU A 142 -9.04 -13.71 -3.65
CA LEU A 142 -8.63 -13.38 -2.28
C LEU A 142 -7.70 -14.43 -1.68
N ASP A 143 -7.90 -15.72 -1.97
CA ASP A 143 -6.98 -16.78 -1.54
C ASP A 143 -5.59 -16.61 -2.18
N LYS A 144 -5.53 -16.22 -3.46
CA LYS A 144 -4.27 -15.92 -4.14
C LYS A 144 -3.61 -14.68 -3.54
N GLU A 145 -4.40 -13.63 -3.27
CA GLU A 145 -3.91 -12.41 -2.65
C GLU A 145 -3.38 -12.66 -1.24
N LYS A 146 -4.05 -13.50 -0.44
CA LYS A 146 -3.60 -13.92 0.89
C LYS A 146 -2.19 -14.50 0.85
N VAL A 147 -1.94 -15.44 -0.08
CA VAL A 147 -0.62 -16.05 -0.24
C VAL A 147 0.42 -15.00 -0.62
N ALA A 148 0.11 -14.16 -1.61
CA ALA A 148 1.02 -13.12 -2.10
C ALA A 148 1.31 -12.06 -1.03
N ALA A 149 0.31 -11.65 -0.24
CA ALA A 149 0.46 -10.65 0.81
C ALA A 149 1.37 -11.17 1.93
N LYS A 150 1.20 -12.43 2.34
CA LYS A 150 2.08 -13.06 3.33
C LYS A 150 3.50 -13.17 2.82
N GLU A 151 3.70 -13.57 1.56
CA GLU A 151 5.04 -13.63 0.96
C GLU A 151 5.68 -12.23 0.90
N TYR A 152 4.90 -11.22 0.52
CA TYR A 152 5.32 -9.83 0.47
C TYR A 152 5.80 -9.34 1.84
N VAL A 153 4.99 -9.48 2.88
CA VAL A 153 5.36 -9.03 4.24
C VAL A 153 6.55 -9.85 4.77
N ASN A 154 6.60 -11.16 4.55
CA ASN A 154 7.74 -11.98 4.98
C ASN A 154 9.07 -11.56 4.32
N ASN A 155 9.06 -11.21 3.03
CA ASN A 155 10.25 -10.69 2.36
C ASN A 155 10.72 -9.37 2.98
N GLU A 156 9.77 -8.50 3.38
CA GLU A 156 10.09 -7.26 4.09
C GLU A 156 10.65 -7.49 5.48
N LEU A 157 10.09 -8.46 6.22
CA LEU A 157 10.59 -8.85 7.54
C LEU A 157 11.98 -9.46 7.46
N GLU A 158 12.24 -10.35 6.50
CA GLU A 158 13.57 -10.95 6.29
C GLU A 158 14.61 -9.84 6.03
N LYS A 159 14.30 -8.93 5.12
CA LYS A 159 15.18 -7.80 4.84
C LYS A 159 15.33 -6.86 6.03
N GLY A 160 14.25 -6.57 6.74
CA GLY A 160 14.29 -5.72 7.92
C GLY A 160 15.19 -6.31 9.01
N ASN A 161 15.17 -7.63 9.19
CA ASN A 161 16.09 -8.34 10.08
C ASN A 161 17.56 -8.25 9.61
N GLU A 162 17.84 -8.37 8.31
CA GLU A 162 19.18 -8.16 7.75
C GLU A 162 19.69 -6.74 8.04
N GLU A 163 18.84 -5.72 7.86
CA GLU A 163 19.19 -4.32 8.13
C GLU A 163 19.41 -4.05 9.63
N ILE A 164 18.65 -4.71 10.52
CA ILE A 164 18.88 -4.67 11.97
C ILE A 164 20.23 -5.31 12.30
N GLU A 165 20.55 -6.49 11.79
CA GLU A 165 21.82 -7.18 12.04
C GLU A 165 23.00 -6.30 11.62
N ASP A 166 22.94 -5.73 10.41
CA ASP A 166 23.97 -4.82 9.90
C ASP A 166 24.16 -3.60 10.81
N LEU A 167 23.06 -2.99 11.30
CA LEU A 167 23.10 -1.84 12.21
C LEU A 167 23.62 -2.20 13.61
N GLN A 168 23.23 -3.35 14.14
CA GLN A 168 23.69 -3.86 15.44
C GLN A 168 25.18 -4.19 15.44
N ASP A 169 25.69 -4.76 14.34
CA ASP A 169 27.13 -5.06 14.18
C ASP A 169 28.01 -3.80 14.24
N LEU A 170 27.43 -2.64 13.99
CA LEU A 170 28.08 -1.33 14.08
C LEU A 170 27.89 -0.68 15.46
N GLY A 171 26.99 -1.22 16.27
CA GLY A 171 26.62 -0.70 17.58
C GLY A 171 25.60 0.43 17.53
N ALA A 172 24.78 0.51 16.47
CA ALA A 172 23.60 1.38 16.45
C ALA A 172 22.51 0.83 17.36
N ASP A 173 21.66 1.73 17.89
CA ASP A 173 20.43 1.31 18.57
C ASP A 173 19.37 0.95 17.52
N THR A 174 18.76 -0.22 17.67
CA THR A 174 17.79 -0.77 16.72
C THR A 174 16.50 -1.21 17.40
N SER A 175 16.29 -0.86 18.68
CA SER A 175 15.15 -1.38 19.45
C SER A 175 13.79 -1.02 18.85
N GLY A 176 13.67 0.18 18.25
CA GLY A 176 12.44 0.58 17.56
C GLY A 176 12.19 -0.19 16.26
N MET A 177 13.26 -0.57 15.54
CA MET A 177 13.16 -1.42 14.35
C MET A 177 12.73 -2.84 14.75
N GLU A 178 13.31 -3.42 15.79
CA GLU A 178 12.94 -4.74 16.32
C GLU A 178 11.46 -4.78 16.72
N GLN A 179 10.96 -3.74 17.39
CA GLN A 179 9.55 -3.63 17.73
C GLN A 179 8.63 -3.61 16.49
N ASN A 180 9.04 -2.92 15.42
CA ASN A 180 8.28 -2.92 14.16
C ASN A 180 8.30 -4.30 13.46
N ILE A 181 9.39 -5.07 13.59
CA ILE A 181 9.43 -6.47 13.13
C ILE A 181 8.39 -7.31 13.89
N GLU A 182 8.34 -7.20 15.22
CA GLU A 182 7.34 -7.92 16.03
C GLU A 182 5.90 -7.59 15.58
N TYR A 183 5.58 -6.33 15.33
CA TYR A 183 4.27 -5.95 14.80
C TYR A 183 4.00 -6.47 13.39
N GLY A 184 5.03 -6.58 12.54
CA GLY A 184 4.89 -7.16 11.21
C GLY A 184 4.69 -8.68 11.25
N GLU A 185 5.29 -9.39 12.21
CA GLU A 185 4.98 -10.81 12.46
C GLU A 185 3.52 -11.00 12.87
N GLU A 186 3.00 -10.15 13.77
CA GLU A 186 1.57 -10.14 14.13
C GLU A 186 0.66 -9.87 12.91
N LEU A 187 1.08 -8.98 12.01
CA LEU A 187 0.35 -8.69 10.78
C LEU A 187 0.26 -9.90 9.84
N VAL A 188 1.33 -10.71 9.75
CA VAL A 188 1.33 -11.96 8.95
C VAL A 188 0.36 -12.98 9.54
N ASP A 189 0.31 -13.08 10.87
CA ASP A 189 -0.63 -13.97 11.58
C ASP A 189 -2.09 -13.53 11.38
N ASP A 190 -2.35 -12.22 11.39
CA ASP A 190 -3.67 -11.65 11.15
C ASP A 190 -4.16 -11.85 9.71
N ALA A 191 -3.24 -11.95 8.74
CA ALA A 191 -3.59 -12.05 7.32
C ALA A 191 -4.53 -13.23 7.04
N ASP A 192 -4.27 -14.41 7.61
CA ASP A 192 -5.13 -15.57 7.37
C ASP A 192 -6.55 -15.31 7.87
N ALA A 193 -6.69 -14.81 9.10
CA ALA A 193 -7.99 -14.54 9.70
C ALA A 193 -8.77 -13.46 8.93
N VAL A 194 -8.09 -12.41 8.47
CA VAL A 194 -8.70 -11.29 7.74
C VAL A 194 -9.16 -11.72 6.35
N TYR A 195 -8.29 -12.35 5.55
CA TYR A 195 -8.63 -12.78 4.19
C TYR A 195 -9.74 -13.84 4.19
N ASP A 196 -9.77 -14.75 5.17
CA ASP A 196 -10.83 -15.77 5.31
C ASP A 196 -12.23 -15.17 5.60
N THR A 197 -12.32 -13.90 6.02
CA THR A 197 -13.63 -13.22 6.16
C THR A 197 -14.24 -12.79 4.84
N HIS A 198 -13.41 -12.63 3.79
CA HIS A 198 -13.74 -11.96 2.53
C HIS A 198 -14.32 -10.54 2.69
N ASP A 199 -14.17 -9.89 3.85
CA ASP A 199 -14.61 -8.51 4.07
C ASP A 199 -13.54 -7.54 3.55
N THR A 200 -13.86 -6.84 2.46
CA THR A 200 -12.95 -5.88 1.83
C THR A 200 -12.54 -4.74 2.76
N LYS A 201 -13.35 -4.40 3.77
CA LYS A 201 -12.99 -3.39 4.76
C LYS A 201 -11.94 -3.87 5.75
N GLU A 202 -11.99 -5.14 6.14
CA GLU A 202 -10.98 -5.72 7.03
C GLU A 202 -9.65 -5.92 6.28
N ILE A 203 -9.71 -6.32 5.00
CA ILE A 203 -8.54 -6.40 4.12
C ILE A 203 -7.90 -5.01 3.93
N GLU A 204 -8.71 -3.97 3.72
CA GLU A 204 -8.21 -2.58 3.65
C GLU A 204 -7.49 -2.15 4.94
N LYS A 205 -8.02 -2.49 6.11
CA LYS A 205 -7.35 -2.20 7.39
C LYS A 205 -5.99 -2.89 7.48
N LEU A 206 -5.90 -4.15 7.06
CA LEU A 206 -4.64 -4.91 7.04
C LEU A 206 -3.60 -4.19 6.18
N HIS A 207 -4.00 -3.70 5.00
CA HIS A 207 -3.13 -2.95 4.09
C HIS A 207 -2.68 -1.61 4.66
N LEU A 208 -3.57 -0.90 5.35
CA LEU A 208 -3.21 0.36 6.01
C LEU A 208 -2.25 0.13 7.18
N ARG A 209 -2.47 -0.91 7.99
CA ARG A 209 -1.56 -1.32 9.07
C ARG A 209 -0.18 -1.68 8.52
N HIS A 210 -0.14 -2.42 7.42
CA HIS A 210 1.10 -2.75 6.72
C HIS A 210 1.86 -1.52 6.23
N SER A 211 1.15 -0.65 5.50
CA SER A 211 1.69 0.63 5.01
C SER A 211 2.24 1.48 6.15
N ARG A 212 1.57 1.48 7.30
CA ARG A 212 2.01 2.18 8.50
C ARG A 212 3.33 1.61 9.04
N LEU A 213 3.43 0.29 9.18
CA LEU A 213 4.64 -0.37 9.68
C LEU A 213 5.85 -0.08 8.81
N MET A 214 5.67 -0.08 7.48
CA MET A 214 6.75 0.25 6.55
C MET A 214 7.28 1.67 6.74
N LEU A 215 6.41 2.63 7.02
CA LEU A 215 6.81 4.00 7.34
C LEU A 215 7.60 4.06 8.66
N LEU A 216 7.06 3.44 9.72
CA LEU A 216 7.66 3.46 11.05
C LEU A 216 9.02 2.77 11.08
N PHE A 217 9.15 1.61 10.43
CA PHE A 217 10.42 0.90 10.30
C PHE A 217 11.50 1.78 9.64
N ARG A 218 11.13 2.51 8.58
CA ARG A 218 12.04 3.44 7.89
C ARG A 218 12.43 4.63 8.75
N ALA A 219 11.48 5.18 9.51
CA ALA A 219 11.75 6.27 10.44
C ALA A 219 12.74 5.84 11.53
N GLU A 220 12.52 4.67 12.15
CA GLU A 220 13.44 4.07 13.12
C GLU A 220 14.82 3.78 12.53
N GLN A 221 14.88 3.30 11.28
CA GLN A 221 16.14 3.10 10.57
C GLN A 221 16.91 4.42 10.38
N MET A 222 16.23 5.49 9.97
CA MET A 222 16.86 6.80 9.80
C MET A 222 17.40 7.31 11.14
N LYS A 223 16.63 7.16 12.22
CA LYS A 223 17.04 7.52 13.58
C LYS A 223 18.27 6.74 14.03
N ALA A 224 18.25 5.41 13.90
CA ALA A 224 19.38 4.54 14.22
C ALA A 224 20.68 4.96 13.50
N VAL A 225 20.56 5.35 12.22
CA VAL A 225 21.70 5.84 11.42
C VAL A 225 22.19 7.20 11.92
N ILE A 226 21.30 8.13 12.26
CA ILE A 226 21.67 9.45 12.81
C ILE A 226 22.41 9.27 14.13
N ASP A 227 21.84 8.50 15.06
CA ASP A 227 22.40 8.23 16.39
C ASP A 227 23.79 7.60 16.31
N TYR A 228 23.96 6.64 15.41
CA TYR A 228 25.26 6.02 15.16
C TYR A 228 26.27 6.99 14.53
N ALA A 229 25.84 7.81 13.57
CA ALA A 229 26.72 8.71 12.84
C ALA A 229 27.15 9.94 13.67
N ARG A 230 26.29 10.44 14.55
CA ARG A 230 26.48 11.63 15.38
C ARG A 230 27.84 11.68 16.11
N PRO A 231 28.23 10.71 16.96
CA PRO A 231 29.52 10.76 17.66
C PRO A 231 30.71 10.72 16.70
N ILE A 232 30.57 10.07 15.54
CA ILE A 232 31.62 10.03 14.52
C ILE A 232 31.80 11.43 13.92
N ILE A 233 30.70 12.09 13.54
CA ILE A 233 30.71 13.45 12.98
C ILE A 233 31.30 14.46 13.96
N GLU A 234 30.92 14.39 15.24
CA GLU A 234 31.44 15.25 16.31
C GLU A 234 32.96 15.14 16.48
N GLU A 235 33.49 13.90 16.47
CA GLU A 235 34.94 13.63 16.57
C GLU A 235 35.71 14.00 15.29
N GLY A 236 34.99 14.33 14.21
CA GLY A 236 35.54 14.58 12.89
C GLY A 236 36.05 15.98 12.59
N ASN A 237 36.70 16.04 11.42
CA ASN A 237 37.15 17.28 10.78
C ASN A 237 36.37 17.56 9.49
N ASN A 238 35.09 17.19 9.43
CA ASN A 238 34.25 17.51 8.27
C ASN A 238 34.07 19.04 8.16
N GLY A 239 34.27 19.60 6.95
CA GLY A 239 34.22 21.06 6.72
C GLY A 239 32.87 21.69 7.11
N ASN A 240 31.79 20.91 6.97
CA ASN A 240 30.41 21.34 7.25
C ASN A 240 29.84 20.74 8.54
N ARG A 241 30.71 20.35 9.50
CA ARG A 241 30.30 19.62 10.71
C ARG A 241 29.18 20.30 11.51
N GLU A 242 29.26 21.62 11.72
CA GLU A 242 28.25 22.34 12.52
C GLU A 242 26.87 22.29 11.86
N GLU A 243 26.80 22.48 10.53
CA GLU A 243 25.55 22.39 9.77
C GLU A 243 24.97 20.97 9.76
N ILE A 244 25.82 19.94 9.63
CA ILE A 244 25.39 18.54 9.66
C ILE A 244 24.77 18.19 11.01
N LEU A 245 25.37 18.64 12.12
CA LEU A 245 24.88 18.36 13.46
C LEU A 245 23.57 19.12 13.76
N GLU A 246 23.48 20.40 13.39
CA GLU A 246 22.26 21.21 13.58
C GLU A 246 21.08 20.62 12.81
N ARG A 247 21.28 20.28 11.54
CA ARG A 247 20.22 19.63 10.74
C ARG A 247 19.91 18.21 11.22
N GLY A 248 20.91 17.51 11.78
CA GLY A 248 20.73 16.19 12.37
C GLY A 248 19.85 16.24 13.62
N ASP A 249 20.02 17.27 14.47
CA ASP A 249 19.16 17.52 15.63
C ASP A 249 17.71 17.79 15.21
N GLU A 250 17.51 18.68 14.23
CA GLU A 250 16.18 18.99 13.70
C GLU A 250 15.49 17.74 13.12
N LEU A 251 16.23 16.94 12.35
CA LEU A 251 15.69 15.73 11.74
C LEU A 251 15.35 14.65 12.77
N GLU A 252 16.14 14.52 13.84
CA GLU A 252 15.84 13.58 14.93
C GLU A 252 14.55 13.98 15.66
N GLU A 253 14.34 15.28 15.91
CA GLU A 253 13.09 15.81 16.47
C GLU A 253 11.90 15.53 15.55
N ASP A 254 12.03 15.78 14.24
CA ASP A 254 10.98 15.49 13.26
C ASP A 254 10.64 13.99 13.17
N ILE A 255 11.65 13.12 13.28
CA ILE A 255 11.44 11.67 13.31
C ILE A 255 10.70 11.25 14.59
N ASP A 256 11.07 11.79 15.75
CA ASP A 256 10.42 11.48 17.02
C ASP A 256 8.95 11.93 17.02
N ASP A 257 8.67 13.14 16.51
CA ASP A 257 7.31 13.64 16.33
C ASP A 257 6.51 12.73 15.38
N LEU A 258 7.11 12.29 14.26
CA LEU A 258 6.47 11.34 13.36
C LEU A 258 6.15 10.02 14.08
N LEU A 259 7.11 9.44 14.81
CA LEU A 259 6.91 8.17 15.51
C LEU A 259 5.82 8.25 16.58
N GLU A 260 5.69 9.38 17.28
CA GLU A 260 4.63 9.63 18.27
C GLU A 260 3.27 9.84 17.61
N GLU A 261 3.17 10.70 16.60
CA GLU A 261 1.90 11.04 15.94
C GLU A 261 1.35 9.89 15.09
N CYS A 262 2.25 9.08 14.55
CA CYS A 262 1.95 8.02 13.60
C CYS A 262 2.02 6.62 14.21
N GLU A 263 1.88 6.48 15.52
CA GLU A 263 1.98 5.20 16.23
C GLU A 263 1.19 4.08 15.54
N TYR A 264 1.78 2.88 15.55
CA TYR A 264 1.10 1.67 15.05
C TYR A 264 -0.16 1.38 15.86
N SER A 265 -1.23 0.97 15.16
CA SER A 265 -2.46 0.52 15.81
C SER A 265 -2.97 -0.77 15.17
N ALA A 266 -2.98 -1.85 15.96
CA ALA A 266 -3.59 -3.10 15.57
C ALA A 266 -5.14 -3.00 15.49
N GLY A 267 -5.73 -2.07 16.23
CA GLY A 267 -7.18 -1.89 16.36
C GLY A 267 -7.73 -0.72 15.55
N VAL A 268 -7.76 -0.85 14.22
CA VAL A 268 -8.32 0.19 13.34
C VAL A 268 -9.86 0.19 13.44
N GLU A 269 -10.41 1.14 14.20
CA GLU A 269 -11.86 1.28 14.41
C GLU A 269 -12.58 1.97 13.23
N ASN A 270 -11.92 2.94 12.58
CA ASN A 270 -12.50 3.75 11.50
C ASN A 270 -11.54 3.86 10.30
N ASN A 271 -11.79 3.08 9.24
CA ASN A 271 -10.96 3.05 8.03
C ASN A 271 -10.73 4.45 7.45
N ALA A 272 -11.79 5.25 7.28
CA ALA A 272 -11.68 6.54 6.58
C ALA A 272 -10.83 7.57 7.34
N GLU A 273 -10.82 7.48 8.67
CA GLU A 273 -9.97 8.32 9.52
C GLU A 273 -8.53 7.83 9.51
N TYR A 274 -8.34 6.52 9.67
CA TYR A 274 -7.02 5.91 9.66
C TYR A 274 -6.31 6.07 8.31
N SER A 275 -7.00 5.91 7.18
CA SER A 275 -6.45 6.18 5.84
C SER A 275 -5.99 7.63 5.68
N ARG A 276 -6.75 8.59 6.23
CA ARG A 276 -6.37 10.02 6.18
C ARG A 276 -5.13 10.30 7.02
N GLN A 277 -5.07 9.72 8.22
CA GLN A 277 -3.89 9.82 9.09
C GLN A 277 -2.67 9.15 8.44
N ASN A 278 -2.85 7.99 7.82
CA ASN A 278 -1.80 7.27 7.13
C ASN A 278 -1.22 8.09 5.97
N LEU A 279 -2.08 8.73 5.16
CA LEU A 279 -1.65 9.63 4.10
C LEU A 279 -0.88 10.85 4.65
N GLY A 280 -1.36 11.46 5.74
CA GLY A 280 -0.67 12.59 6.38
C GLY A 280 0.74 12.21 6.80
N CYS A 281 0.85 11.14 7.58
CA CYS A 281 2.13 10.63 8.03
C CYS A 281 3.08 10.19 6.90
N TRP A 282 2.58 9.61 5.81
CA TRP A 282 3.42 9.33 4.65
C TRP A 282 3.91 10.61 3.98
N THR A 283 3.10 11.66 3.97
CA THR A 283 3.52 12.97 3.45
C THR A 283 4.66 13.53 4.29
N ASP A 284 4.53 13.50 5.62
CA ASP A 284 5.54 14.00 6.55
C ASP A 284 6.80 13.12 6.51
N GLY A 285 6.63 11.80 6.49
CA GLY A 285 7.71 10.83 6.33
C GLY A 285 8.50 10.98 5.03
N LEU A 286 7.86 11.36 3.92
CA LEU A 286 8.56 11.65 2.67
C LEU A 286 9.37 12.94 2.74
N VAL A 287 8.90 13.94 3.49
CA VAL A 287 9.66 15.17 3.77
C VAL A 287 10.89 14.84 4.61
N ILE A 288 10.71 14.09 5.70
CA ILE A 288 11.80 13.60 6.57
C ILE A 288 12.82 12.80 5.76
N ALA A 289 12.38 11.89 4.88
CA ALA A 289 13.28 11.12 4.04
C ALA A 289 14.08 12.00 3.05
N ASN A 290 13.49 13.10 2.56
CA ASN A 290 14.19 14.06 1.73
C ASN A 290 15.23 14.86 2.53
N ASP A 291 14.92 15.22 3.77
CA ASP A 291 15.85 15.93 4.65
C ASP A 291 17.00 15.03 5.10
N PHE A 292 16.73 13.76 5.43
CA PHE A 292 17.75 12.73 5.65
C PHE A 292 18.71 12.61 4.47
N ASN A 293 18.18 12.53 3.24
CA ASN A 293 18.99 12.47 2.03
C ASN A 293 19.82 13.74 1.80
N SER A 294 19.30 14.89 2.20
CA SER A 294 20.00 16.17 2.13
C SER A 294 21.17 16.22 3.11
N ILE A 295 20.99 15.75 4.35
CA ILE A 295 22.07 15.65 5.34
C ILE A 295 23.15 14.67 4.87
N ARG A 296 22.75 13.53 4.32
CA ARG A 296 23.66 12.58 3.66
C ARG A 296 24.50 13.26 2.57
N ALA A 297 23.90 14.09 1.73
CA ALA A 297 24.64 14.83 0.70
C ALA A 297 25.67 15.78 1.32
N LEU A 298 25.31 16.53 2.37
CA LEU A 298 26.22 17.42 3.10
C LEU A 298 27.41 16.68 3.71
N ILE A 299 27.15 15.50 4.31
CA ILE A 299 28.21 14.64 4.84
C ILE A 299 29.20 14.27 3.74
N LEU A 300 28.71 13.89 2.56
CA LEU A 300 29.55 13.53 1.42
C LEU A 300 30.35 14.73 0.88
N GLU A 301 29.74 15.91 0.79
CA GLU A 301 30.41 17.12 0.29
C GLU A 301 31.59 17.53 1.18
N GLY A 302 31.36 17.65 2.50
CA GLY A 302 32.40 18.12 3.42
C GLY A 302 33.48 17.08 3.77
N MET A 303 33.39 15.86 3.21
CA MET A 303 34.48 14.86 3.25
C MET A 303 35.57 15.10 2.20
N PHE A 304 35.28 15.86 1.14
CA PHE A 304 36.21 16.14 0.05
C PHE A 304 36.83 17.55 0.11
N GLU A 305 36.48 18.33 1.12
CA GLU A 305 37.07 19.63 1.46
C GLU A 305 38.17 19.52 2.53
#